data_AF-A0A6M2AD32-F1
#
_entry.id   AF-A0A6M2AD32-F1
#
_cell.length_a   1.000
_cell.length_b   1.000
_cell.length_c   1.000
_cell.angle_alpha   90.00
_cell.angle_beta   90.00
_cell.angle_gamma   90.00
#
_symmetry.space_group_name_H-M   'P 1'
#
loop_
_entity.id
_entity.type
_entity.pdbx_description
1 polymer ?
#
loop_
_entity_poly.entity_id
_entity_poly.type
_entity_poly.pdbx_seq_one_letter_code
_entity_poly.pdbx_strand_id
1 'polypeptide(L)'
;MNIIDWSKKNGNPIPKWNEKMQTVSIIFRPVRIKSSQQNRPESRPESIKEKITRLLFEKPLSKSEIAKNLGYNKISGALKRTLKDMLKDEIIAYTNLDKLNSRLQKYKLLDNGLSEIATLFKIKKDLSLGPSQGLSGGPSR
;
A
#
# COMPACT_ATOMS: atom_id res chain seq x y z
N MET A 1 30.05 15.27 18.55
CA MET A 1 29.31 14.52 17.52
C MET A 1 29.91 14.88 16.16
N ASN A 2 30.62 13.97 15.48
CA ASN A 2 31.26 14.27 14.20
C ASN A 2 30.25 14.07 13.05
N ILE A 3 30.08 15.10 12.21
CA ILE A 3 29.10 15.11 11.13
C ILE A 3 29.39 14.05 10.05
N ILE A 4 30.65 13.65 9.90
CA ILE A 4 31.07 12.59 8.98
C ILE A 4 30.60 11.23 9.47
N ASP A 5 30.73 10.96 10.78
CA ASP A 5 30.29 9.68 11.37
C ASP A 5 28.77 9.54 11.34
N TRP A 6 28.05 10.64 11.58
CA TRP A 6 26.59 10.66 11.46
C TRP A 6 26.14 10.41 10.01
N SER A 7 26.83 10.98 9.02
CA SER A 7 26.49 10.77 7.60
C SER A 7 26.71 9.31 7.18
N LYS A 8 27.82 8.69 7.60
CA LYS A 8 28.12 7.27 7.34
C LYS A 8 27.08 6.35 7.97
N LYS A 9 26.71 6.59 9.23
CA LYS A 9 25.74 5.76 9.98
C LYS A 9 24.35 5.73 9.33
N ASN A 10 23.95 6.81 8.67
CA ASN A 10 22.61 6.96 8.09
C ASN A 10 22.58 6.80 6.55
N GLY A 11 23.67 6.35 5.93
CA GLY A 11 23.74 6.13 4.48
C GLY A 11 23.63 7.41 3.63
N ASN A 12 23.91 8.58 4.22
CA ASN A 12 23.84 9.87 3.55
C ASN A 12 25.20 10.19 2.89
N PRO A 13 25.25 10.73 1.66
CA PRO A 13 26.51 11.04 1.00
C PRO A 13 27.32 12.03 1.83
N ILE A 14 28.64 11.82 1.83
CA ILE A 14 29.60 12.66 2.53
C ILE A 14 29.43 14.11 2.02
N PRO A 15 29.25 15.09 2.93
CA PRO A 15 29.06 16.48 2.52
C PRO A 15 30.29 16.96 1.74
N LYS A 16 30.06 17.76 0.70
CA LYS A 16 31.14 18.38 -0.07
C LYS A 16 31.51 19.73 0.57
N TRP A 17 32.80 19.92 0.76
CA TRP A 17 33.39 21.14 1.31
C TRP A 17 33.92 22.00 0.17
N ASN A 18 33.64 23.30 0.23
CA ASN A 18 34.27 24.29 -0.65
C ASN A 18 34.74 25.46 0.21
N GLU A 19 36.00 25.84 0.07
CA GLU A 19 36.64 26.88 0.85
C GLU A 19 37.16 27.96 -0.09
N LYS A 20 36.75 29.20 0.14
CA LYS A 20 37.25 30.38 -0.59
C LYS A 20 37.34 31.56 0.37
N MET A 21 38.48 32.27 0.34
CA MET A 21 38.68 33.60 0.93
C MET A 21 37.90 33.81 2.24
N GLN A 22 38.26 33.03 3.28
CA GLN A 22 37.69 33.08 4.63
C GLN A 22 36.24 32.61 4.80
N THR A 23 35.65 31.96 3.79
CA THR A 23 34.30 31.36 3.86
C THR A 23 34.35 29.87 3.56
N VAL A 24 33.73 29.07 4.42
CA VAL A 24 33.54 27.62 4.24
C VAL A 24 32.08 27.34 3.90
N SER A 25 31.83 26.73 2.74
CA SER A 25 30.51 26.29 2.30
C SER A 25 30.37 24.78 2.42
N ILE A 26 29.32 24.32 3.11
CA ILE A 26 28.98 22.91 3.29
C ILE A 26 27.68 22.63 2.55
N ILE A 27 27.73 21.77 1.53
CA ILE A 27 26.55 21.43 0.73
C ILE A 27 26.06 20.03 1.12
N PHE A 28 24.86 19.97 1.69
CA PHE A 28 24.14 18.72 1.98
C PHE A 28 23.24 18.36 0.80
N ARG A 29 23.39 17.13 0.29
CA ARG A 29 22.45 16.54 -0.67
C ARG A 29 21.69 15.42 0.02
N PRO A 30 20.43 15.62 0.43
CA PRO A 30 19.67 14.55 1.05
C PRO A 30 19.51 13.39 0.07
N VAL A 31 19.75 12.17 0.54
CA VAL A 31 19.34 10.97 -0.21
C VAL A 31 17.84 11.07 -0.43
N ARG A 32 17.41 11.03 -1.69
CA ARG A 32 16.00 10.81 -2.01
C ARG A 32 15.67 9.40 -1.56
N ILE A 33 15.20 9.26 -0.33
CA ILE A 33 14.54 8.05 0.13
C ILE A 33 13.32 7.93 -0.78
N LYS A 34 13.43 7.10 -1.84
CA LYS A 34 12.22 6.55 -2.45
C LYS A 34 11.54 5.86 -1.29
N SER A 35 10.40 6.35 -0.86
CA SER A 35 9.57 5.65 0.12
C SER A 35 9.11 4.34 -0.52
N SER A 36 9.99 3.35 -0.60
CA SER A 36 9.58 1.98 -0.41
C SER A 36 8.88 2.00 0.94
N GLN A 37 7.55 1.93 0.92
CA GLN A 37 6.72 1.80 2.10
C GLN A 37 7.13 0.50 2.81
N GLN A 38 8.22 0.57 3.56
CA GLN A 38 8.64 -0.42 4.53
C GLN A 38 7.79 -0.17 5.77
N ASN A 39 6.51 -0.53 5.69
CA ASN A 39 5.73 -0.82 6.88
C ASN A 39 5.47 -2.31 6.84
N ARG A 40 6.28 -3.06 7.59
CA ARG A 40 5.93 -4.39 8.07
C ARG A 40 5.45 -4.25 9.52
N PRO A 41 4.14 -4.13 9.77
CA PRO A 41 3.55 -4.57 11.02
C PRO A 41 2.94 -5.95 10.81
N GLU A 42 3.14 -6.85 11.77
CA GLU A 42 2.52 -8.18 11.86
C GLU A 42 1.02 -8.15 12.16
N SER A 43 0.35 -7.06 11.77
CA SER A 43 -1.09 -6.93 11.68
C SER A 43 -1.34 -6.10 10.43
N ARG A 44 -1.43 -6.75 9.27
CA ARG A 44 -1.57 -6.07 7.98
C ARG A 44 -2.96 -5.40 7.94
N PRO A 45 -3.07 -4.06 7.98
CA PRO A 45 -4.31 -3.43 7.57
C PRO A 45 -4.58 -3.87 6.13
N GLU A 46 -5.82 -4.28 5.83
CA GLU A 46 -6.20 -4.74 4.49
C GLU A 46 -5.65 -3.76 3.43
N SER A 47 -4.88 -4.30 2.48
CA SER A 47 -4.25 -3.51 1.44
C SER A 47 -5.33 -2.79 0.64
N ILE A 48 -5.00 -1.61 0.08
CA ILE A 48 -5.93 -0.86 -0.77
C ILE A 48 -6.48 -1.77 -1.90
N LYS A 49 -5.64 -2.64 -2.45
CA LYS A 49 -6.03 -3.67 -3.43
C LYS A 49 -7.12 -4.60 -2.89
N GLU A 50 -6.94 -5.19 -1.72
CA GLU A 50 -7.91 -6.12 -1.10
C GLU A 50 -9.26 -5.44 -0.87
N LYS A 51 -9.24 -4.19 -0.39
CA LYS A 51 -10.45 -3.39 -0.19
C LYS A 51 -11.18 -3.11 -1.50
N ILE A 52 -10.46 -2.70 -2.55
CA ILE A 52 -11.05 -2.48 -3.88
C ILE A 52 -11.67 -3.77 -4.41
N THR A 53 -10.96 -4.88 -4.28
CA THR A 53 -11.40 -6.20 -4.79
C THR A 53 -12.69 -6.64 -4.11
N ARG A 54 -12.83 -6.45 -2.79
CA ARG A 54 -14.07 -6.69 -2.04
C ARG A 54 -15.23 -5.79 -2.47
N LEU A 55 -14.97 -4.50 -2.63
CA LEU A 55 -16.01 -3.55 -3.08
C LEU A 55 -16.53 -3.89 -4.48
N LEU A 56 -15.63 -4.32 -5.37
CA LEU A 56 -15.96 -4.72 -6.74
C LEU A 56 -16.61 -6.10 -6.84
N PHE A 57 -16.39 -6.97 -5.85
CA PHE A 57 -17.07 -8.25 -5.73
C PHE A 57 -18.57 -8.08 -5.48
N GLU A 58 -18.95 -7.11 -4.66
CA GLU A 58 -20.37 -6.83 -4.38
C GLU A 58 -21.07 -6.19 -5.58
N LYS A 59 -20.42 -5.21 -6.23
CA LYS A 59 -21.00 -4.51 -7.40
C LYS A 59 -19.95 -3.80 -8.25
N PRO A 60 -20.23 -3.57 -9.55
CA PRO A 60 -19.40 -2.71 -10.39
C PRO A 60 -19.45 -1.25 -9.89
N LEU A 61 -18.29 -0.63 -9.72
CA LEU A 61 -18.16 0.73 -9.18
C LEU A 61 -17.26 1.59 -10.05
N SER A 62 -17.56 2.89 -10.09
CA SER A 62 -16.69 3.91 -10.68
C SER A 62 -15.54 4.27 -9.73
N LYS A 63 -14.50 4.89 -10.28
CA LYS A 63 -13.33 5.37 -9.51
C LYS A 63 -13.72 6.27 -8.33
N SER A 64 -14.71 7.12 -8.51
CA SER A 64 -15.18 8.05 -7.47
C SER A 64 -15.99 7.33 -6.38
N GLU A 65 -16.79 6.33 -6.75
CA GLU A 65 -17.51 5.50 -5.79
C GLU A 65 -16.55 4.65 -4.96
N ILE A 66 -15.51 4.08 -5.58
CA ILE A 66 -14.45 3.35 -4.87
C ILE A 66 -13.74 4.29 -3.88
N ALA A 67 -13.40 5.51 -4.29
CA ALA A 67 -12.77 6.47 -3.38
C ALA A 67 -13.67 6.81 -2.17
N LYS A 68 -14.97 7.02 -2.40
CA LYS A 68 -15.96 7.29 -1.35
C LYS A 68 -16.10 6.11 -0.37
N ASN A 69 -16.24 4.89 -0.89
CA ASN A 69 -16.35 3.68 -0.06
C ASN A 69 -15.09 3.38 0.75
N LEU A 70 -13.92 3.83 0.29
CA LEU A 70 -12.67 3.76 1.04
C LEU A 70 -12.52 4.88 2.10
N GLY A 71 -13.48 5.81 2.19
CA GLY A 71 -13.45 6.95 3.10
C GLY A 71 -12.59 8.13 2.63
N TYR A 72 -12.22 8.18 1.35
CA TYR A 72 -11.43 9.28 0.81
C TYR A 72 -12.31 10.44 0.32
N ASN A 73 -12.02 11.65 0.80
CA ASN A 73 -12.65 12.88 0.30
C ASN A 73 -12.26 13.21 -1.15
N LYS A 74 -11.08 12.77 -1.60
CA LYS A 74 -10.55 12.97 -2.95
C LYS A 74 -9.88 11.69 -3.47
N ILE A 75 -9.86 11.52 -4.79
CA ILE A 75 -9.20 10.39 -5.44
C ILE A 75 -7.69 10.47 -5.21
N SER A 76 -7.18 9.62 -4.33
CA SER A 76 -5.75 9.54 -4.00
C SER A 76 -4.91 9.06 -5.20
N GLY A 77 -3.66 9.52 -5.26
CA GLY A 77 -2.66 9.02 -6.22
C GLY A 77 -2.39 7.52 -6.05
N ALA A 78 -2.43 7.02 -4.80
CA ALA A 78 -2.28 5.60 -4.49
C ALA A 78 -3.41 4.77 -5.12
N LEU A 79 -4.66 5.21 -4.97
CA LEU A 79 -5.83 4.56 -5.59
C LEU A 79 -5.70 4.49 -7.12
N LYS A 80 -5.28 5.58 -7.77
CA LYS A 80 -5.08 5.58 -9.23
C LYS A 80 -4.03 4.57 -9.67
N ARG A 81 -2.94 4.47 -8.91
CA ARG A 81 -1.85 3.54 -9.21
C ARG A 81 -2.30 2.10 -9.02
N THR A 82 -2.95 1.78 -7.89
CA THR A 82 -3.49 0.44 -7.64
C THR A 82 -4.50 0.02 -8.71
N LEU A 83 -5.41 0.91 -9.13
CA LEU A 83 -6.34 0.59 -10.22
C LEU A 83 -5.63 0.31 -11.55
N LYS A 84 -4.55 1.04 -11.87
CA LYS A 84 -3.75 0.78 -13.07
C LYS A 84 -3.04 -0.57 -12.99
N ASP A 85 -2.46 -0.89 -11.83
CA ASP A 85 -1.77 -2.16 -11.61
C ASP A 85 -2.79 -3.32 -11.72
N MET A 86 -3.97 -3.21 -11.10
CA MET A 86 -5.03 -4.22 -11.19
C MET A 86 -5.60 -4.41 -12.60
N LEU A 87 -5.68 -3.35 -13.42
CA LEU A 87 -6.04 -3.47 -14.84
C LEU A 87 -4.97 -4.21 -15.62
N LYS A 88 -3.69 -3.94 -15.31
CA LYS A 88 -2.54 -4.59 -15.96
C LYS A 88 -2.45 -6.08 -15.60
N ASP A 89 -2.75 -6.41 -14.36
CA ASP A 89 -2.77 -7.79 -13.86
C ASP A 89 -4.08 -8.53 -14.22
N GLU A 90 -4.96 -7.92 -15.03
CA GLU A 90 -6.25 -8.48 -15.48
C GLU A 90 -7.17 -8.92 -14.33
N ILE A 91 -7.05 -8.27 -13.18
CA ILE A 91 -7.87 -8.53 -11.99
C ILE A 91 -9.22 -7.83 -12.11
N ILE A 92 -9.21 -6.65 -12.75
CA ILE A 92 -10.40 -5.84 -13.00
C ILE A 92 -10.46 -5.45 -14.47
N ALA A 93 -11.66 -5.25 -14.98
CA ALA A 93 -11.87 -4.74 -16.32
C ALA A 93 -12.89 -3.60 -16.33
N TYR A 94 -12.85 -2.86 -17.42
CA TYR A 94 -13.86 -1.88 -17.77
C TYR A 94 -15.19 -2.57 -18.10
N THR A 95 -16.29 -2.05 -17.55
CA THR A 95 -17.63 -2.60 -17.86
C THR A 95 -18.05 -2.31 -19.29
N ASN A 96 -17.67 -1.15 -19.84
CA ASN A 96 -18.03 -0.74 -21.19
C ASN A 96 -16.77 -0.56 -22.06
N LEU A 97 -16.48 -1.55 -22.91
CA LEU A 97 -15.31 -1.50 -23.80
C LEU A 97 -15.54 -0.59 -25.02
N ASP A 98 -16.80 -0.38 -25.39
CA ASP A 98 -17.19 0.40 -26.58
C ASP A 98 -16.90 1.91 -26.42
N LYS A 99 -16.94 2.41 -25.17
CA LYS A 99 -16.66 3.82 -24.85
C LYS A 99 -15.69 3.95 -23.67
N LEU A 100 -14.42 3.67 -23.95
CA LEU A 100 -13.31 3.83 -22.99
C LEU A 100 -13.23 5.22 -22.33
N ASN A 101 -13.70 6.28 -23.03
CA ASN A 101 -13.71 7.66 -22.54
C ASN A 101 -15.02 8.09 -21.87
N SER A 102 -15.93 7.15 -21.59
CA SER A 102 -17.18 7.49 -20.91
C SER A 102 -16.92 8.01 -19.51
N ARG A 103 -17.53 9.16 -19.17
CA ARG A 103 -17.47 9.73 -17.81
C ARG A 103 -18.10 8.80 -16.76
N LEU A 104 -19.00 7.91 -17.19
CA LEU A 104 -19.74 6.97 -16.34
C LEU A 104 -19.10 5.58 -16.30
N GLN A 105 -17.83 5.46 -16.70
CA GLN A 105 -17.12 4.20 -16.73
C GLN A 105 -17.01 3.56 -15.34
N LYS A 106 -17.38 2.27 -15.27
CA LYS A 106 -17.26 1.44 -14.07
C LYS A 106 -16.21 0.35 -14.26
N TYR A 107 -15.69 -0.13 -13.14
CA TYR A 107 -14.83 -1.28 -13.04
C TYR A 107 -15.67 -2.48 -12.59
N LYS A 108 -15.39 -3.65 -13.16
CA LYS A 108 -15.92 -4.95 -12.72
C LYS A 108 -14.76 -5.87 -12.35
N LEU A 109 -15.00 -6.78 -11.41
CA LEU A 109 -14.06 -7.83 -11.07
C LEU A 109 -14.03 -8.91 -12.15
N LEU A 110 -12.86 -9.49 -12.42
CA LEU A 110 -12.65 -10.63 -13.30
C LEU A 110 -12.44 -11.93 -12.50
N ASP A 111 -12.45 -13.06 -13.21
CA ASP A 111 -12.20 -14.39 -12.63
C ASP A 111 -10.87 -14.48 -11.87
N ASN A 112 -9.83 -13.82 -12.38
CA ASN A 112 -8.54 -13.72 -11.69
C ASN A 112 -8.68 -13.07 -10.30
N GLY A 113 -9.49 -12.01 -10.20
CA GLY A 113 -9.80 -11.35 -8.94
C GLY A 113 -10.63 -12.20 -7.98
N LEU A 114 -11.52 -13.05 -8.50
CA LEU A 114 -12.27 -14.01 -7.68
C LEU A 114 -11.36 -15.03 -7.00
N SER A 115 -10.33 -15.50 -7.71
CA SER A 115 -9.36 -16.45 -7.17
C SER A 115 -8.51 -15.84 -6.03
N GLU A 116 -8.13 -14.56 -6.16
CA GLU A 116 -7.46 -13.82 -5.08
C GLU A 116 -8.37 -13.67 -3.87
N ILE A 117 -9.64 -13.32 -4.07
CA ILE A 117 -10.62 -13.21 -2.99
C ILE A 117 -10.76 -14.56 -2.26
N ALA A 118 -10.95 -15.66 -2.98
CA ALA A 118 -11.10 -16.98 -2.39
C ALA A 118 -9.88 -17.37 -1.54
N THR A 119 -8.68 -17.08 -2.04
CA THR A 119 -7.43 -17.30 -1.32
C THR A 119 -7.36 -16.45 -0.05
N LEU A 120 -7.74 -15.17 -0.13
CA LEU A 120 -7.77 -14.27 1.02
C LEU A 120 -8.78 -14.73 2.10
N PHE A 121 -9.96 -15.20 1.70
CA PHE A 121 -10.94 -15.75 2.64
C PHE A 121 -10.42 -17.01 3.34
N LYS A 122 -9.74 -17.90 2.61
CA LYS A 122 -9.13 -19.10 3.19
C LYS A 122 -8.04 -18.73 4.20
N ILE A 123 -7.14 -17.83 3.84
CA ILE A 123 -6.08 -17.34 4.74
C ILE A 123 -6.67 -16.69 6.00
N LYS A 124 -7.69 -15.83 5.89
CA LYS A 124 -8.31 -15.21 7.07
C LYS A 124 -9.03 -16.21 7.96
N LYS A 125 -9.68 -17.23 7.38
CA LYS A 125 -10.31 -18.32 8.14
C LYS A 125 -9.27 -19.08 8.95
N ASP A 126 -8.16 -19.43 8.32
CA ASP A 126 -7.07 -20.17 8.96
C ASP A 126 -6.36 -19.31 10.04
N LEU A 127 -6.24 -18.00 9.83
CA LEU A 127 -5.65 -17.06 10.79
C LEU A 127 -6.56 -16.76 12.00
N SER A 128 -7.88 -16.95 11.86
CA SER A 128 -8.85 -16.79 12.95
C SER A 128 -8.91 -17.98 13.90
N LEU A 129 -8.28 -19.11 13.53
CA LEU A 129 -8.07 -20.28 14.38
C LEU A 129 -6.71 -20.19 15.06
N GLY A 130 -6.49 -19.12 15.84
CA GLY A 130 -5.42 -19.14 16.84
C GLY A 130 -5.77 -20.16 17.93
N PRO A 131 -4.79 -20.91 18.48
CA PRO A 131 -5.07 -21.83 19.58
C PRO A 131 -5.61 -20.99 20.74
N SER A 132 -6.86 -21.23 21.13
CA SER A 132 -7.38 -20.81 22.42
C SER A 132 -6.41 -21.33 23.48
N GLN A 133 -5.54 -20.46 24.00
CA GLN A 133 -4.80 -20.78 25.21
C GLN A 133 -5.85 -21.00 26.29
N GLY A 134 -6.05 -22.28 26.62
CA GLY A 134 -6.92 -22.71 27.68
C GLY A 134 -6.46 -22.07 28.98
N LEU A 135 -7.33 -21.23 29.52
CA LEU A 135 -7.42 -21.02 30.96
C LEU A 135 -7.73 -22.37 31.61
N SER A 136 -6.70 -23.06 32.11
CA SER A 136 -6.82 -24.08 33.15
C SER A 136 -5.45 -24.17 33.82
N GLY A 137 -5.24 -23.50 34.93
CA GLY A 137 -5.67 -23.99 36.23
C GLY A 137 -4.42 -23.96 37.11
N GLY A 138 -4.38 -23.03 38.05
CA GLY A 138 -3.31 -23.06 39.05
C GLY A 138 -3.42 -24.33 39.88
N PRO A 139 -2.31 -24.91 40.36
CA PRO A 139 -2.35 -25.66 41.59
C PRO A 139 -2.04 -24.70 42.74
N SER A 140 -3.04 -24.54 43.60
CA SER A 140 -2.79 -24.27 45.02
C SER A 140 -1.81 -25.30 45.57
N ARG A 141 -0.70 -24.84 46.13
CA ARG A 141 -0.10 -25.38 47.37
C ARG A 141 0.99 -24.46 47.87
#